data_AF-A0A816GKI2-F1
#
_entry.id   AF-A0A816GKI2-F1
#
_cell.length_a   1.000
_cell.length_b   1.000
_cell.length_c   1.000
_cell.angle_alpha   90.00
_cell.angle_beta   90.00
_cell.angle_gamma   90.00
#
_symmetry.space_group_name_H-M   'P 1'
#
loop_
_entity.id
_entity.type
_entity.pdbx_description
1 polymer ?
#
loop_
_entity_poly.entity_id
_entity_poly.type
_entity_poly.pdbx_seq_one_letter_code
_entity_poly.pdbx_strand_id
1 'polypeptide(L)' 'MTSLCLSEWPSTWKIQENTRDQKFNFSQLAELNITSQQLYHWSAPIDIIESYQSYLNQLSTSNNISLSTKVFYNCTSS' A
#
# COMPACT_ATOMS: atom_id res chain seq x y z
N MET A 1 0.07 28.38 -26.42
CA MET A 1 1.20 27.42 -26.35
C MET A 1 1.28 26.89 -24.93
N THR A 2 0.66 25.75 -24.67
CA THR A 2 0.67 25.09 -23.36
C THR A 2 1.91 24.21 -23.28
N SER A 3 2.93 24.70 -22.56
CA SER A 3 4.05 23.86 -22.15
C SER A 3 3.53 22.84 -21.14
N LEU A 4 3.47 21.56 -21.54
CA LEU A 4 3.34 20.44 -20.61
C LEU A 4 4.72 20.16 -20.03
N CYS A 5 4.91 20.43 -18.74
CA CYS A 5 6.15 20.19 -17.99
C CYS A 5 6.41 18.70 -17.72
N LEU A 6 6.45 17.86 -18.75
CA LEU A 6 6.79 16.43 -18.64
C LEU A 6 7.78 15.98 -19.71
N SER A 7 8.60 16.88 -20.25
CA SER A 7 9.76 16.51 -21.06
C SER A 7 10.90 16.02 -20.15
N GLU A 8 10.68 14.82 -19.64
CA GLU A 8 11.57 13.79 -19.08
C GLU A 8 12.62 14.16 -18.00
N TRP A 9 12.82 13.20 -17.08
CA TRP A 9 14.10 12.49 -16.95
C TRP A 9 13.76 11.03 -16.58
N PRO A 10 14.12 10.01 -17.40
CA PRO A 10 14.03 8.63 -16.96
C PRO A 10 15.15 8.45 -15.95
N SER A 11 14.82 8.62 -14.69
CA SER A 11 15.80 8.57 -13.64
C SER A 11 16.36 7.14 -13.54
N THR A 12 17.64 6.97 -13.86
CA THR A 12 18.41 5.73 -13.67
C THR A 12 18.67 5.45 -12.19
N TRP A 13 17.73 5.78 -11.29
CA TRP A 13 17.82 5.38 -9.90
C TRP A 13 17.70 3.86 -9.88
N LYS A 14 18.80 3.18 -9.57
CA LYS A 14 18.72 1.79 -9.10
C LYS A 14 18.06 1.88 -7.73
N ILE A 15 16.73 1.93 -7.70
CA ILE A 15 15.95 1.78 -6.49
C ILE A 15 16.24 0.36 -6.02
N GLN A 16 17.27 0.22 -5.17
CA GLN A 16 17.46 -1.03 -4.45
C GLN A 16 16.22 -1.17 -3.57
N GLU A 17 15.57 -2.33 -3.63
CA GLU A 17 14.55 -2.64 -2.63
C GLU A 17 15.18 -2.41 -1.25
N ASN A 18 14.66 -1.43 -0.53
CA ASN A 18 15.07 -1.20 0.84
C ASN A 18 14.58 -2.38 1.66
N THR A 19 15.47 -3.31 1.96
CA THR A 19 15.16 -4.50 2.79
C THR A 19 14.77 -4.14 4.21
N ARG A 20 14.90 -2.87 4.61
CA ARG A 20 14.45 -2.35 5.90
C ARG A 20 12.94 -2.13 5.96
N ASP A 21 12.29 -1.89 4.83
CA ASP A 21 10.85 -1.65 4.82
C ASP A 21 10.13 -2.99 4.98
N GLN A 22 9.42 -3.14 6.10
CA GLN A 22 8.64 -4.34 6.34
C GLN A 22 7.49 -4.39 5.33
N LYS A 23 7.36 -5.51 4.63
CA LYS A 23 6.30 -5.74 3.66
C LYS A 23 5.24 -6.65 4.27
N PHE A 24 4.00 -6.22 4.16
CA PHE A 24 2.85 -7.01 4.60
C PHE A 24 1.88 -7.16 3.44
N ASN A 25 1.27 -8.32 3.31
CA ASN A 25 0.07 -8.45 2.49
C ASN A 25 -1.18 -8.11 3.34
N PHE A 26 -2.31 -7.87 2.70
CA PHE A 26 -3.54 -7.49 3.39
C PHE A 26 -4.04 -8.56 4.36
N SER A 27 -3.86 -9.85 4.04
CA SER A 27 -4.17 -10.92 4.99
C SER A 27 -3.33 -10.84 6.28
N GLN A 28 -2.03 -10.59 6.16
CA GLN A 28 -1.14 -10.44 7.30
C GLN A 28 -1.51 -9.21 8.15
N LEU A 29 -1.88 -8.10 7.50
CA LEU A 29 -2.37 -6.92 8.24
C LEU A 29 -3.65 -7.24 9.02
N ALA A 30 -4.58 -7.99 8.43
CA ALA A 30 -5.82 -8.38 9.09
C ALA A 30 -5.59 -9.38 10.24
N GLU A 31 -4.68 -10.35 10.07
CA GLU A 31 -4.26 -11.26 11.14
C GLU A 31 -3.65 -10.50 12.34
N LEU A 32 -2.95 -9.40 12.06
CA LEU A 32 -2.39 -8.49 13.08
C LEU A 32 -3.42 -7.50 13.64
N ASN A 33 -4.70 -7.58 13.24
CA ASN A 33 -5.77 -6.65 13.60
C ASN A 33 -5.45 -5.18 13.31
N ILE A 34 -4.71 -4.92 12.24
CA ILE A 34 -4.44 -3.57 11.77
C ILE A 34 -5.70 -3.01 11.11
N THR A 35 -6.01 -1.75 11.41
CA THR A 35 -7.13 -1.03 10.82
C THR A 35 -6.68 -0.15 9.66
N SER A 36 -7.61 0.17 8.75
CA SER A 36 -7.39 1.17 7.70
C SER A 36 -6.99 2.55 8.29
N GLN A 37 -7.49 2.89 9.47
CA GLN A 37 -7.12 4.09 10.21
C GLN A 37 -5.65 4.09 10.66
N GLN A 38 -5.11 2.94 11.07
CA GLN A 38 -3.68 2.83 11.39
C GLN A 38 -2.81 3.02 10.14
N LEU A 39 -3.21 2.46 8.99
CA LEU A 39 -2.52 2.72 7.72
C LEU A 39 -2.54 4.21 7.36
N TYR A 40 -3.66 4.89 7.61
CA TYR A 40 -3.75 6.34 7.46
C TYR A 40 -2.76 7.09 8.36
N HIS A 41 -2.65 6.71 9.63
CA HIS A 41 -1.66 7.29 10.55
C HIS A 41 -0.20 6.99 10.17
N TRP A 42 0.04 5.87 9.48
CA TRP A 42 1.34 5.53 8.92
C TRP A 42 1.63 6.22 7.59
N SER A 43 0.77 7.17 7.17
CA SER A 43 0.89 7.88 5.90
C SER A 43 0.93 6.93 4.69
N ALA A 44 0.21 5.81 4.77
CA ALA A 44 0.04 4.93 3.63
C ALA A 44 -0.67 5.69 2.49
N PRO A 45 -0.39 5.33 1.22
CA PRO A 45 -1.10 5.91 0.09
C PRO A 45 -2.62 5.71 0.20
N ILE A 46 -3.41 6.71 -0.19
CA ILE A 46 -4.87 6.69 -0.05
C ILE A 46 -5.51 5.50 -0.78
N ASP A 47 -5.00 5.15 -1.95
CA ASP A 47 -5.43 4.00 -2.75
C ASP A 47 -5.18 2.66 -2.03
N ILE A 48 -4.10 2.56 -1.25
CA ILE A 48 -3.82 1.40 -0.40
C ILE A 48 -4.81 1.34 0.76
N ILE A 49 -5.08 2.47 1.43
CA ILE A 49 -6.02 2.54 2.56
C ILE A 49 -7.43 2.14 2.11
N GLU A 50 -7.91 2.69 1.00
CA GLU A 50 -9.23 2.37 0.44
C GLU A 50 -9.34 0.91 0.04
N SER A 51 -8.30 0.37 -0.63
CA SER A 51 -8.24 -1.04 -1.00
C SER A 51 -8.28 -1.96 0.23
N TYR A 52 -7.58 -1.58 1.30
CA TYR A 52 -7.54 -2.36 2.54
C TYR A 52 -8.89 -2.32 3.27
N GLN A 53 -9.55 -1.16 3.34
CA GLN A 53 -10.90 -1.08 3.89
C GLN A 53 -11.89 -1.93 3.08
N SER A 54 -11.77 -1.92 1.74
CA SER A 54 -12.58 -2.77 0.87
C SER A 54 -12.33 -4.26 1.14
N TYR A 55 -11.08 -4.65 1.37
CA TYR A 55 -10.71 -6.02 1.77
C TYR A 55 -11.33 -6.41 3.13
N LEU A 56 -11.24 -5.56 4.15
CA LEU A 56 -11.83 -5.81 5.47
C LEU A 56 -13.36 -5.95 5.40
N ASN A 57 -14.03 -5.11 4.60
CA ASN A 57 -15.47 -5.21 4.38
C ASN A 57 -15.83 -6.54 3.70
N GLN A 58 -15.04 -6.96 2.71
CA GLN A 58 -15.25 -8.22 2.00
C GLN A 58 -15.00 -9.43 2.90
N LEU A 59 -13.98 -9.43 3.77
CA LEU A 59 -13.73 -10.49 4.76
C LEU A 59 -14.98 -10.88 5.55
N SER A 60 -15.85 -9.91 5.86
CA SER A 60 -17.11 -10.15 6.59
C SER A 60 -18.25 -10.74 5.74
N THR A 61 -18.19 -10.60 4.42
CA THR A 61 -19.32 -10.85 3.49
C THR A 61 -19.01 -11.93 2.43
N SER A 62 -17.77 -12.07 1.98
CA SER A 62 -17.32 -12.99 0.95
C SER A 62 -15.80 -13.19 1.01
N ASN A 63 -15.32 -14.43 0.91
CA ASN A 63 -13.88 -14.76 0.84
C ASN A 63 -13.27 -14.34 -0.51
N ASN A 64 -13.27 -13.05 -0.83
CA ASN A 64 -12.65 -12.55 -2.06
C ASN A 64 -11.13 -12.54 -1.90
N ILE A 65 -10.51 -13.62 -2.37
CA ILE A 65 -9.07 -13.90 -2.28
C ILE A 65 -8.23 -12.85 -3.03
N SER A 66 -8.81 -12.14 -4.01
CA SER A 66 -8.03 -11.29 -4.93
C SER A 66 -7.31 -10.12 -4.25
N LEU A 67 -7.80 -9.63 -3.10
CA LEU A 67 -7.18 -8.51 -2.38
C LEU A 67 -6.24 -8.96 -1.27
N SER A 68 -6.28 -10.22 -0.83
CA SER A 68 -5.45 -10.68 0.30
C SER A 68 -3.96 -10.60 0.01
N THR A 69 -3.57 -10.79 -1.26
CA THR A 69 -2.17 -10.76 -1.72
C THR A 69 -1.66 -9.35 -2.02
N LYS A 70 -2.49 -8.31 -1.96
CA LYS A 70 -2.07 -6.93 -2.19
C LYS A 70 -1.08 -6.50 -1.11
N VAL A 71 0.04 -5.91 -1.53
CA VAL A 71 1.18 -5.58 -0.66
C VAL A 71 1.07 -4.15 -0.15
N PHE A 72 1.34 -4.00 1.15
CA PHE A 72 1.59 -2.76 1.85
C PHE A 72 3.06 -2.70 2.26
N TYR A 73 3.70 -1.55 2.01
CA TYR A 73 5.07 -1.27 2.44
C TYR A 73 5.00 -0.40 3.68
N ASN A 74 5.50 -0.92 4.80
CA ASN A 74 5.56 -0.18 6.04
C ASN A 74 6.82 0.70 6.07
N CYS A 75 6.65 1.98 5.74
CA CYS A 75 7.71 2.97 5.69
C CYS A 75 7.87 3.77 7.00
N THR A 76 7.27 3.33 8.12
CA THR A 76 7.33 4.08 9.40
C THR A 76 8.71 4.04 10.07
N SER A 77 9.67 3.29 9.52
CA SER A 77 11.02 3.06 10.06
C SER A 77 12.07 4.01 9.45
N SER A 78 11.71 5.28 9.24
CA SER A 78 12.61 6.31 8.68
C SER A 78 13.46 6.97 9.76
#